data_AF-A0A7J3CSH9-F1
#
_entry.id   AF-A0A7J3CSH9-F1
#
_cell.length_a   1.000
_cell.length_b   1.000
_cell.length_c   1.000
_cell.angle_alpha   90.00
_cell.angle_beta   90.00
_cell.angle_gamma   90.00
#
_symmetry.space_group_name_H-M   'P 1'
#
loop_
_entity.id
_entity.type
_entity.pdbx_description
1 polymer ?
#
loop_
_entity_poly.entity_id
_entity_poly.type
_entity_poly.pdbx_seq_one_letter_code
_entity_poly.pdbx_strand_id
1 'polypeptide(L)'
;MTNKEKPQLEENKEIKNEELKTEEKTNNKSEEKKPKKTEVIARGLNLHASKKHLMYISRFIKNKTIDQAISDLQEVIKLKKAVPFKGEIPHRKGKGIMSGRYPVNASKLIINVLKGLKGNAISAGMDLDNTRIYFASPNWASRPYKRGGMRFKRANILIKAKLFEEIKEKKQEEKK
;
A
#
# COMPACT_ATOMS: atom_id res chain seq x y z
N MET A 1 -21.48 1.49 -60.58
CA MET A 1 -20.93 0.79 -59.40
C MET A 1 -19.89 1.73 -58.79
N THR A 2 -20.23 2.67 -57.90
CA THR A 2 -20.21 2.53 -56.41
C THR A 2 -18.91 1.88 -55.91
N ASN A 3 -18.07 2.46 -55.04
CA ASN A 3 -18.27 3.42 -53.96
C ASN A 3 -17.00 4.27 -53.69
N LYS A 4 -17.21 5.51 -53.24
CA LYS A 4 -16.21 6.44 -52.73
C LYS A 4 -16.16 6.24 -51.21
N GLU A 5 -15.24 5.42 -50.71
CA GLU A 5 -15.04 5.25 -49.27
C GLU A 5 -14.19 6.41 -48.71
N LYS A 6 -14.86 7.38 -48.08
CA LYS A 6 -14.31 8.23 -47.02
C LYS A 6 -15.45 8.85 -46.20
N PRO A 7 -15.92 8.17 -45.13
CA PRO A 7 -16.63 8.89 -44.05
C PRO A 7 -16.15 8.55 -42.62
N GLN A 8 -15.28 7.56 -42.40
CA GLN A 8 -15.02 7.03 -41.04
C GLN A 8 -14.02 7.83 -40.19
N LEU A 9 -13.26 8.77 -40.77
CA LEU A 9 -12.21 9.51 -40.04
C LEU A 9 -12.70 10.84 -39.45
N GLU A 10 -13.83 11.37 -39.93
CA GLU A 10 -14.38 12.65 -39.48
C GLU A 10 -15.36 12.47 -38.31
N GLU A 11 -16.24 11.46 -38.36
CA GLU A 11 -17.13 11.10 -37.24
C GLU A 11 -16.36 10.77 -35.94
N ASN A 12 -15.22 10.08 -36.05
CA ASN A 12 -14.40 9.71 -34.88
C ASN A 12 -13.66 10.91 -34.24
N LYS A 13 -13.48 12.02 -34.97
CA LYS A 13 -12.90 13.25 -34.41
C LYS A 13 -13.96 14.11 -33.73
N GLU A 14 -15.19 14.09 -34.22
CA GLU A 14 -16.31 14.80 -33.60
C GLU A 14 -16.73 14.14 -32.28
N ILE A 15 -16.81 12.80 -32.24
CA ILE A 15 -17.13 12.05 -31.01
C ILE A 15 -16.05 12.28 -29.91
N LYS A 16 -14.77 12.32 -30.28
CA LYS A 16 -13.67 12.64 -29.35
C LYS A 16 -13.74 14.07 -28.82
N ASN A 17 -14.14 15.03 -29.66
CA ASN A 17 -14.23 16.44 -29.27
C ASN A 17 -15.49 16.74 -28.45
N GLU A 18 -16.57 15.97 -28.62
CA GLU A 18 -17.73 16.04 -27.74
C GLU A 18 -17.44 15.42 -26.37
N GLU A 19 -16.81 14.24 -26.30
CA GLU A 19 -16.37 13.62 -25.02
C GLU A 19 -15.40 14.53 -24.23
N LEU A 20 -14.46 15.19 -24.92
CA LEU A 20 -13.56 16.17 -24.30
C LEU A 20 -14.29 17.42 -23.79
N LYS A 21 -15.41 17.82 -24.39
CA LYS A 21 -16.21 18.99 -23.97
C LYS A 21 -17.19 18.67 -22.83
N THR A 22 -17.65 17.43 -22.70
CA THR A 22 -18.51 17.02 -21.58
C THR A 22 -17.74 16.80 -20.28
N GLU A 23 -16.44 16.47 -20.35
CA GLU A 23 -15.60 16.26 -19.16
C GLU A 23 -15.08 17.55 -18.51
N GLU A 24 -14.97 18.65 -19.26
CA GLU A 24 -14.40 19.92 -18.76
C GLU A 24 -15.34 20.75 -17.86
N LYS A 25 -16.61 20.36 -17.69
CA LYS A 25 -17.63 21.19 -17.02
C LYS A 25 -18.26 20.58 -15.76
N THR A 26 -17.51 19.90 -14.91
CA THR A 26 -17.87 19.81 -13.48
C THR A 26 -16.65 19.44 -12.64
N ASN A 27 -15.91 20.42 -12.10
CA ASN A 27 -15.16 20.25 -10.84
C ASN A 27 -14.62 21.55 -10.23
N ASN A 28 -15.24 22.71 -10.51
CA ASN A 28 -15.05 23.88 -9.65
C ASN A 28 -16.02 23.81 -8.47
N LYS A 29 -15.87 22.75 -7.65
CA LYS A 29 -16.41 22.75 -6.29
C LYS A 29 -15.27 23.21 -5.40
N SER A 30 -15.33 24.48 -4.99
CA SER A 30 -14.40 25.12 -4.06
C SER A 30 -14.03 24.17 -2.93
N GLU A 31 -12.86 23.55 -3.02
CA GLU A 31 -12.33 22.67 -1.99
C GLU A 31 -12.03 23.51 -0.75
N GLU A 32 -12.93 23.46 0.21
CA GLU A 32 -12.65 23.92 1.57
C GLU A 32 -11.33 23.26 2.01
N LYS A 33 -10.29 24.09 2.20
CA LYS A 33 -8.95 23.65 2.59
C LYS A 33 -9.01 23.02 3.98
N LYS A 34 -9.32 21.72 4.04
CA LYS A 34 -9.20 20.92 5.26
C LYS A 34 -7.76 21.08 5.77
N PRO A 35 -7.56 21.17 7.10
CA PRO A 35 -6.22 21.30 7.66
C PRO A 35 -5.35 20.16 7.15
N LYS A 36 -4.20 20.52 6.55
CA LYS A 36 -3.23 19.54 6.02
C LYS A 36 -2.80 18.63 7.17
N LYS A 37 -3.17 17.35 7.07
CA LYS A 37 -2.74 16.36 8.06
C LYS A 37 -1.28 16.02 7.80
N THR A 38 -0.46 15.98 8.84
CA THR A 38 0.96 15.60 8.73
C THR A 38 1.14 14.08 8.69
N GLU A 39 0.21 13.32 9.27
CA GLU A 39 0.23 11.86 9.29
C GLU A 39 -1.09 11.25 8.82
N VAL A 40 -0.97 10.08 8.19
CA VAL A 40 -2.10 9.26 7.76
C VAL A 40 -2.02 7.91 8.49
N ILE A 41 -3.18 7.42 8.90
CA ILE A 41 -3.30 6.23 9.73
C ILE A 41 -4.25 5.24 9.05
N ALA A 42 -3.90 3.95 9.11
CA ALA A 42 -4.79 2.85 8.79
C ALA A 42 -4.73 1.79 9.91
N ARG A 43 -5.90 1.21 10.21
CA ARG A 43 -6.04 0.18 11.25
C ARG A 43 -6.65 -1.07 10.63
N GLY A 44 -6.05 -2.22 10.89
CA GLY A 44 -6.67 -3.52 10.66
C GLY A 44 -7.08 -4.11 12.00
N LEU A 45 -8.38 -4.29 12.23
CA LEU A 45 -8.92 -4.84 13.47
C LEU A 45 -9.31 -6.31 13.30
N ASN A 46 -9.14 -7.12 14.35
CA ASN A 46 -9.56 -8.52 14.43
C ASN A 46 -9.09 -9.41 13.25
N LEU A 47 -7.90 -9.13 12.71
CA LEU A 47 -7.36 -9.85 11.56
C LEU A 47 -7.14 -11.34 11.89
N HIS A 48 -7.54 -12.22 10.99
CA HIS A 48 -7.33 -13.68 11.07
C HIS A 48 -5.88 -14.06 10.77
N ALA A 49 -4.94 -13.50 11.53
CA ALA A 49 -3.51 -13.70 11.36
C ALA A 49 -2.79 -13.85 12.70
N SER A 50 -1.63 -14.50 12.66
CA SER A 50 -0.71 -14.55 13.80
C SER A 50 -0.05 -13.19 14.00
N LYS A 51 -0.01 -12.69 15.24
CA LYS A 51 0.76 -11.48 15.60
C LYS A 51 2.22 -11.58 15.14
N LYS A 52 2.85 -12.76 15.28
CA LYS A 52 4.25 -12.98 14.86
C LYS A 52 4.44 -12.78 13.36
N HIS A 53 3.50 -13.23 12.53
CA HIS A 53 3.57 -13.00 11.08
C HIS A 53 3.41 -11.52 10.75
N LEU A 54 2.44 -10.85 11.38
CA LEU A 54 2.26 -9.42 11.21
C LEU A 54 3.51 -8.64 11.63
N MET A 55 4.20 -9.04 12.71
CA MET A 55 5.41 -8.37 13.18
C MET A 55 6.54 -8.38 12.14
N TYR A 56 6.80 -9.53 11.50
CA TYR A 56 7.81 -9.60 10.45
C TYR A 56 7.39 -8.83 9.21
N ILE A 57 6.11 -8.86 8.84
CA ILE A 57 5.61 -8.04 7.72
C ILE A 57 5.73 -6.55 8.03
N SER A 58 5.39 -6.11 9.25
CA SER A 58 5.52 -4.71 9.68
C SER A 58 6.96 -4.23 9.57
N ARG A 59 7.94 -5.05 9.95
CA ARG A 59 9.37 -4.74 9.75
C ARG A 59 9.75 -4.69 8.28
N PHE A 60 9.16 -5.56 7.46
CA PHE A 60 9.46 -5.67 6.04
C PHE A 60 8.89 -4.49 5.21
N ILE A 61 7.75 -3.92 5.60
CA ILE A 61 7.14 -2.76 4.90
C ILE A 61 7.63 -1.41 5.42
N LYS A 62 8.32 -1.39 6.57
CA LYS A 62 8.83 -0.15 7.17
C LYS A 62 9.81 0.55 6.22
N ASN A 63 9.73 1.87 6.16
CA ASN A 63 10.52 2.78 5.32
C ASN A 63 10.28 2.68 3.80
N LYS A 64 9.28 1.92 3.35
CA LYS A 64 8.87 1.86 1.95
C LYS A 64 7.75 2.84 1.66
N THR A 65 7.59 3.21 0.39
CA THR A 65 6.36 3.88 -0.06
C THR A 65 5.20 2.90 0.00
N ILE A 66 3.97 3.43 0.01
CA ILE A 66 2.76 2.61 0.14
C ILE A 66 2.65 1.64 -1.05
N ASP A 67 2.92 2.11 -2.27
CA ASP A 67 2.82 1.30 -3.49
C ASP A 67 3.91 0.24 -3.59
N GLN A 68 5.15 0.58 -3.21
CA GLN A 68 6.23 -0.41 -3.13
C GLN A 68 5.90 -1.50 -2.11
N ALA A 69 5.36 -1.14 -0.95
CA ALA A 69 4.95 -2.12 0.07
C ALA A 69 3.85 -3.06 -0.44
N ILE A 70 2.88 -2.54 -1.21
CA ILE A 70 1.83 -3.37 -1.82
C ILE A 70 2.43 -4.33 -2.85
N SER A 71 3.27 -3.84 -3.76
CA SER A 71 3.92 -4.66 -4.80
C SER A 71 4.76 -5.78 -4.18
N ASP A 72 5.59 -5.45 -3.19
CA ASP A 72 6.41 -6.42 -2.48
C ASP A 72 5.57 -7.53 -1.82
N LEU A 73 4.43 -7.18 -1.21
CA LEU A 73 3.56 -8.17 -0.59
C LEU A 73 2.82 -9.04 -1.63
N GLN A 74 2.56 -8.51 -2.83
CA GLN A 74 2.03 -9.32 -3.93
C GLN A 74 3.07 -10.34 -4.41
N GLU A 75 4.36 -9.97 -4.46
CA GLU A 75 5.44 -10.92 -4.76
C GLU A 75 5.60 -12.00 -3.68
N VAL A 76 5.39 -11.63 -2.41
CA VAL A 76 5.37 -12.58 -1.28
C VAL A 76 4.22 -13.59 -1.45
N ILE A 77 3.05 -13.15 -1.89
CA ILE A 77 1.91 -14.04 -2.19
C ILE A 77 2.24 -15.00 -3.32
N LYS A 78 2.96 -14.52 -4.35
CA LYS A 78 3.46 -15.33 -5.47
C LYS A 78 4.68 -16.21 -5.11
N LEU A 79 5.10 -16.22 -3.85
CA LEU A 79 6.27 -16.94 -3.34
C LEU A 79 7.61 -16.53 -3.99
N LYS A 80 7.66 -15.38 -4.66
CA LYS A 80 8.87 -14.88 -5.32
C LYS A 80 9.81 -14.19 -4.34
N LYS A 81 9.25 -13.39 -3.43
CA LYS A 81 10.00 -12.61 -2.45
C LYS A 81 9.77 -13.14 -1.04
N ALA A 82 10.83 -13.56 -0.36
CA ALA A 82 10.73 -14.06 1.01
C ALA A 82 10.69 -12.90 2.01
N VAL A 83 9.85 -13.03 3.04
CA VAL A 83 9.89 -12.12 4.19
C VAL A 83 10.97 -12.64 5.16
N PRO A 84 11.91 -11.79 5.61
CA PRO A 84 12.91 -12.19 6.58
C PRO A 84 12.25 -12.53 7.91
N PHE A 85 12.45 -13.75 8.39
CA PHE A 85 12.00 -14.17 9.71
C PHE A 85 13.23 -14.48 10.57
N LYS A 86 13.07 -14.43 11.89
CA LYS A 86 14.13 -14.80 12.85
C LYS A 86 13.70 -16.02 13.67
N GLY A 87 14.65 -16.91 13.95
CA GLY A 87 14.47 -18.16 14.71
C GLY A 87 14.71 -19.41 13.87
N GLU A 88 14.21 -20.54 14.36
CA GLU A 88 14.32 -21.88 13.76
C GLU A 88 13.46 -22.00 12.49
N ILE A 89 13.95 -21.44 11.39
CA ILE A 89 13.21 -21.33 10.13
C ILE A 89 14.15 -21.71 8.99
N PRO A 90 13.64 -22.41 7.95
CA PRO A 90 14.44 -22.76 6.79
C PRO A 90 15.12 -21.55 6.14
N HIS A 91 16.36 -21.78 5.69
CA HIS A 91 17.09 -20.81 4.92
C HIS A 91 16.39 -20.50 3.59
N ARG A 92 16.45 -19.23 3.17
CA ARG A 92 15.83 -18.78 1.91
C ARG A 92 16.81 -17.92 1.15
N LYS A 93 16.78 -18.03 -0.18
CA LYS A 93 17.57 -17.20 -1.08
C LYS A 93 17.00 -15.77 -1.08
N GLY A 94 17.86 -14.78 -0.87
CA GLY A 94 17.49 -13.36 -0.88
C GLY A 94 18.60 -12.47 -0.33
N LYS A 95 18.71 -11.25 -0.83
CA LYS A 95 19.74 -10.29 -0.40
C LYS A 95 19.55 -9.95 1.09
N GLY A 96 20.55 -10.29 1.91
CA GLY A 96 20.54 -9.99 3.35
C GLY A 96 19.59 -10.86 4.18
N ILE A 97 19.15 -12.01 3.65
CA ILE A 97 18.25 -12.93 4.35
C ILE A 97 18.97 -14.26 4.58
N MET A 98 19.18 -14.62 5.85
CA MET A 98 19.63 -15.96 6.22
C MET A 98 18.44 -16.92 6.27
N SER A 99 17.31 -16.52 6.88
CA SER A 99 16.10 -17.33 7.01
C SER A 99 14.83 -16.52 6.73
N GLY A 100 13.82 -17.18 6.17
CA GLY A 100 12.61 -16.49 5.71
C GLY A 100 11.41 -17.40 5.48
N ARG A 101 10.22 -16.79 5.43
CA ARG A 101 8.95 -17.45 5.10
C ARG A 101 8.11 -16.58 4.17
N TYR A 102 7.06 -17.18 3.62
CA TYR A 102 6.06 -16.52 2.78
C TYR A 102 4.71 -16.49 3.51
N PRO A 103 4.43 -15.46 4.33
CA PRO A 103 3.19 -15.39 5.11
C PRO A 103 1.97 -14.99 4.25
N VAL A 104 1.57 -15.84 3.29
CA VAL A 104 0.55 -15.57 2.26
C VAL A 104 -0.74 -14.96 2.82
N ASN A 105 -1.36 -15.60 3.82
CA ASN A 105 -2.64 -15.13 4.38
C ASN A 105 -2.50 -13.77 5.09
N ALA A 106 -1.40 -13.54 5.80
CA ALA A 106 -1.17 -12.27 6.48
C ALA A 106 -0.85 -11.15 5.48
N SER A 107 -0.11 -11.45 4.41
CA SER A 107 0.17 -10.50 3.33
C SER A 107 -1.11 -10.04 2.64
N LYS A 108 -2.04 -10.96 2.31
CA LYS A 108 -3.35 -10.62 1.72
C LYS A 108 -4.12 -9.62 2.59
N LEU A 109 -4.18 -9.87 3.90
CA LEU A 109 -4.87 -8.99 4.84
C LEU A 109 -4.19 -7.61 4.96
N ILE A 110 -2.86 -7.56 5.01
CA ILE A 110 -2.12 -6.29 5.11
C ILE A 110 -2.25 -5.46 3.82
N ILE A 111 -2.26 -6.08 2.64
CA ILE A 111 -2.48 -5.36 1.37
C ILE A 111 -3.80 -4.58 1.43
N ASN A 112 -4.86 -5.17 1.98
CA ASN A 112 -6.14 -4.48 2.11
C ASN A 112 -6.04 -3.27 3.06
N VAL A 113 -5.30 -3.39 4.17
CA VAL A 113 -5.06 -2.27 5.08
C VAL A 113 -4.23 -1.16 4.40
N LEU A 114 -3.22 -1.53 3.60
CA LEU A 114 -2.39 -0.58 2.85
C LEU A 114 -3.16 0.13 1.74
N LYS A 115 -4.10 -0.54 1.07
CA LYS A 115 -5.01 0.11 0.12
C LYS A 115 -5.88 1.17 0.80
N GLY A 116 -6.39 0.88 2.00
CA GLY A 116 -7.08 1.87 2.83
C GLY A 116 -6.16 3.04 3.23
N LEU A 117 -4.91 2.75 3.60
CA LEU A 117 -3.90 3.77 3.90
C LEU A 117 -3.64 4.68 2.69
N LYS A 118 -3.55 4.12 1.48
CA LYS A 118 -3.41 4.87 0.22
C LYS A 118 -4.61 5.79 -0.01
N GLY A 119 -5.83 5.28 0.13
CA GLY A 119 -7.04 6.09 0.03
C GLY A 119 -7.09 7.25 1.03
N ASN A 120 -6.67 6.99 2.27
CA ASN A 120 -6.58 8.03 3.29
C ASN A 120 -5.50 9.09 2.96
N ALA A 121 -4.40 8.70 2.33
CA ALA A 121 -3.34 9.62 1.92
C ALA A 121 -3.79 10.53 0.76
N ILE A 122 -4.48 9.96 -0.23
CA ILE A 122 -5.09 10.71 -1.33
C ILE A 122 -6.12 11.70 -0.78
N SER A 123 -7.02 11.24 0.10
CA SER A 123 -8.03 12.11 0.72
C SER A 123 -7.42 13.20 1.61
N ALA A 124 -6.20 13.02 2.11
CA ALA A 124 -5.48 14.02 2.88
C ALA A 124 -4.65 14.99 2.00
N GLY A 125 -4.61 14.78 0.68
CA GLY A 125 -3.80 15.58 -0.25
C GLY A 125 -2.29 15.37 -0.05
N MET A 126 -1.86 14.20 0.44
CA MET A 126 -0.45 13.88 0.58
C MET A 126 0.15 13.39 -0.74
N ASP A 127 1.40 13.78 -0.99
CA ASP A 127 2.18 13.21 -2.08
C ASP A 127 2.55 11.74 -1.80
N LEU A 128 2.10 10.84 -2.66
CA LEU A 128 2.24 9.39 -2.48
C LEU A 128 3.67 8.90 -2.64
N ASP A 129 4.47 9.59 -3.46
CA ASP A 129 5.83 9.17 -3.80
C ASP A 129 6.79 9.45 -2.64
N ASN A 130 6.62 10.58 -1.97
CA ASN A 130 7.41 10.97 -0.80
C ASN A 130 6.82 10.49 0.54
N THR A 131 5.59 9.94 0.53
CA THR A 131 4.97 9.37 1.74
C THR A 131 5.53 7.98 2.03
N ARG A 132 6.16 7.83 3.20
CA ARG A 132 6.75 6.56 3.65
C ARG A 132 6.07 6.02 4.91
N ILE A 133 5.97 4.70 4.98
CA ILE A 133 5.48 3.99 6.17
C ILE A 133 6.56 4.05 7.24
N TYR A 134 6.35 4.87 8.27
CA TYR A 134 7.33 5.06 9.34
C TYR A 134 7.07 4.16 10.55
N PHE A 135 5.79 3.85 10.79
CA PHE A 135 5.37 3.06 11.93
C PHE A 135 4.39 1.98 11.51
N ALA A 136 4.67 0.75 11.90
CA ALA A 136 3.78 -0.39 11.75
C ALA A 136 3.94 -1.27 12.99
N SER A 137 2.86 -1.42 13.75
CA SER A 137 2.88 -2.19 15.00
C SER A 137 1.66 -3.10 15.11
N PRO A 138 1.86 -4.42 15.27
CA PRO A 138 0.78 -5.35 15.54
C PRO A 138 0.62 -5.62 17.04
N ASN A 139 -0.63 -5.70 17.50
CA ASN A 139 -0.98 -6.13 18.85
C ASN A 139 -1.91 -7.36 18.81
N TRP A 140 -2.12 -8.01 19.95
CA TRP A 140 -3.13 -9.05 20.03
C TRP A 140 -4.52 -8.44 20.00
N ALA A 141 -5.44 -9.12 19.31
CA ALA A 141 -6.86 -8.80 19.36
C ALA A 141 -7.57 -9.71 20.36
N SER A 142 -8.88 -9.51 20.55
CA SER A 142 -9.70 -10.50 21.26
C SER A 142 -9.64 -11.83 20.51
N ARG A 143 -9.26 -12.90 21.23
CA ARG A 143 -9.05 -14.24 20.67
C ARG A 143 -10.10 -15.17 21.25
N PRO A 144 -11.16 -15.51 20.50
CA PRO A 144 -12.15 -16.47 20.98
C PRO A 144 -11.51 -17.83 21.22
N TYR A 145 -12.10 -18.59 22.13
CA TYR A 145 -11.72 -19.97 22.36
C TYR A 145 -12.24 -20.85 21.21
N LYS A 146 -11.47 -21.88 20.89
CA LYS A 146 -11.85 -23.00 20.06
C LYS A 146 -12.48 -24.07 20.94
N ARG A 147 -13.18 -25.02 20.32
CA ARG A 147 -13.51 -26.30 20.94
C ARG A 147 -12.22 -26.96 21.46
N GLY A 148 -12.20 -27.35 22.73
CA GLY A 148 -11.01 -27.91 23.39
C GLY A 148 -10.04 -26.90 24.01
N GLY A 149 -10.45 -25.64 24.22
CA GLY A 149 -9.71 -24.68 25.06
C GLY A 149 -8.53 -23.95 24.39
N MET A 150 -8.11 -24.37 23.19
CA MET A 150 -7.15 -23.60 22.39
C MET A 150 -7.73 -22.25 21.96
N ARG A 151 -6.91 -21.23 21.72
CA ARG A 151 -7.40 -19.92 21.23
C ARG A 151 -7.22 -19.76 19.72
N PHE A 152 -8.17 -19.08 19.07
CA PHE A 152 -7.98 -18.64 17.68
C PHE A 152 -6.87 -17.59 17.59
N LYS A 153 -6.23 -17.50 16.41
CA LYS A 153 -5.25 -16.45 16.13
C LYS A 153 -5.98 -15.22 15.60
N ARG A 154 -5.95 -14.15 16.38
CA ARG A 154 -6.45 -12.82 16.02
C ARG A 154 -5.45 -11.77 16.45
N ALA A 155 -5.25 -10.76 15.61
CA ALA A 155 -4.35 -9.65 15.89
C ALA A 155 -4.88 -8.36 15.26
N ASN A 156 -4.55 -7.22 15.85
CA ASN A 156 -4.77 -5.93 15.20
C ASN A 156 -3.44 -5.38 14.69
N ILE A 157 -3.50 -4.44 13.77
CA ILE A 157 -2.35 -3.74 13.24
C ILE A 157 -2.66 -2.25 13.09
N LEU A 158 -1.71 -1.41 13.52
CA LEU A 158 -1.71 0.02 13.29
C LEU A 158 -0.57 0.33 12.32
N ILE A 159 -0.91 0.97 11.19
CA ILE A 159 0.06 1.44 10.20
C ILE A 159 -0.09 2.95 10.09
N LYS A 160 1.04 3.66 10.17
CA LYS A 160 1.10 5.11 9.98
C LYS A 160 2.11 5.46 8.90
N ALA A 161 1.75 6.43 8.08
CA ALA A 161 2.61 7.03 7.08
C ALA A 161 2.70 8.53 7.32
N LYS A 162 3.84 9.11 6.93
CA LYS A 162 4.07 10.55 6.93
C LYS A 162 4.92 10.92 5.73
N LEU A 163 4.87 12.18 5.35
CA LEU A 163 5.81 12.73 4.39
C LEU A 163 7.22 12.70 4.99
N PHE A 164 8.19 12.18 4.23
CA PHE A 164 9.60 12.41 4.52
C PHE A 164 10.12 13.39 3.49
N GLU A 165 10.37 14.63 3.92
CA GLU A 165 11.14 15.58 3.13
C GLU A 165 12.53 14.98 2.96
N GLU A 166 12.95 14.77 1.71
CA GLU A 166 14.27 14.24 1.44
C GLU A 166 15.30 15.27 1.90
N ILE A 167 16.08 14.96 2.94
CA ILE A 167 17.26 15.74 3.38
C ILE A 167 18.40 15.58 2.35
N LYS A 168 18.09 15.55 1.05
CA LYS A 168 19.03 15.29 -0.03
C LYS A 168 19.79 16.52 -0.49
N GLU A 169 19.23 17.72 -0.35
CA GLU A 169 19.96 18.94 -0.72
C GLU A 169 21.17 19.19 0.20
N LYS A 170 21.02 19.00 1.52
CA LYS A 170 22.10 19.26 2.50
C LYS A 170 23.32 18.36 2.35
N LYS A 171 23.17 17.10 1.92
CA LYS A 171 24.31 16.17 1.74
C LYS A 171 25.06 16.34 0.41
N GLN A 172 24.46 17.05 -0.56
CA GLN A 172 25.13 17.40 -1.80
C GLN A 172 25.89 18.74 -1.65
N GLU A 173 25.44 19.64 -0.77
CA GLU A 173 26.20 20.84 -0.37
C GLU A 173 27.38 20.52 0.55
N GLU A 174 27.25 19.58 1.51
CA GLU A 174 28.36 19.19 2.40
C GLU A 174 29.48 18.38 1.73
N LYS A 175 29.32 18.00 0.45
CA LYS A 175 30.29 17.20 -0.32
C LYS A 175 30.85 17.91 -1.55
N LYS A 176 30.42 19.14 -1.83
CA LYS A 176 31.05 20.05 -2.79
C LYS A 176 31.98 21.00 -2.04
#